data_AF-A0A963U2S8-F1
#
_entry.id   AF-A0A963U2S8-F1
#
_cell.length_a   1.000
_cell.length_b   1.000
_cell.length_c   1.000
_cell.angle_alpha   90.00
_cell.angle_beta   90.00
_cell.angle_gamma   90.00
#
_symmetry.space_group_name_H-M   'P 1'
#
loop_
_entity.id
_entity.type
_entity.pdbx_description
1 polymer ?
#
loop_
_entity_poly.entity_id
_entity_poly.type
_entity_poly.pdbx_seq_one_letter_code
_entity_poly.pdbx_strand_id
1 'polypeptide(L)'
;MTQSFHRIVEQQIQKALAEGKLQGLQGEGEPLPDRAGEAFTDIATAVAARIMAEAGVLPEEFKFKKLLDAARESYQKADSEEARQAAMALIANLDQSYNIAVEARRRFMRP
;
A
#
# COMPACT_ATOMS: atom_id res chain seq x y z
N MET A 1 36.14 6.23 -23.58
CA MET A 1 35.18 5.08 -23.61
C MET A 1 33.75 5.46 -23.23
N THR A 2 33.48 6.63 -22.65
CA THR A 2 32.13 7.13 -22.31
C THR A 2 31.38 7.73 -23.50
N GLN A 3 32.06 8.44 -24.41
CA GLN A 3 31.42 9.06 -25.58
C GLN A 3 30.78 8.06 -26.56
N SER A 4 31.32 6.84 -26.67
CA SER A 4 30.74 5.78 -27.51
C SER A 4 29.43 5.24 -26.93
N PHE A 5 29.33 5.10 -25.61
CA PHE A 5 28.12 4.64 -24.95
C PHE A 5 26.98 5.65 -25.11
N HIS A 6 27.24 6.95 -24.90
CA HIS A 6 26.24 8.01 -25.14
C HIS A 6 25.71 7.99 -26.58
N ARG A 7 26.58 7.77 -27.57
CA ARG A 7 26.18 7.70 -28.98
C ARG A 7 25.28 6.50 -29.28
N ILE A 8 25.57 5.35 -28.67
CA ILE A 8 24.73 4.14 -28.80
C ILE A 8 23.37 4.35 -28.13
N VAL A 9 23.34 4.95 -26.93
CA VAL A 9 22.09 5.27 -26.23
C VAL A 9 21.23 6.22 -27.06
N GLU A 10 21.81 7.30 -27.59
CA GLU A 10 21.09 8.26 -28.44
C GLU A 10 20.50 7.58 -29.68
N GLN A 11 21.25 6.72 -30.36
CA GLN A 11 20.75 5.97 -31.51
C GLN A 11 19.56 5.06 -31.16
N GLN A 12 19.56 4.44 -29.98
CA GLN A 12 18.44 3.62 -29.52
C GLN A 12 17.19 4.46 -29.20
N ILE A 13 17.38 5.63 -28.58
CA ILE A 13 16.27 6.57 -28.30
C ILE A 13 15.65 7.05 -29.62
N GLN A 14 16.47 7.50 -30.57
CA GLN A 14 16.01 7.96 -31.89
C GLN A 14 15.27 6.86 -32.66
N LYS A 15 15.77 5.63 -32.60
CA LYS A 15 15.09 4.47 -33.19
C LYS A 15 13.72 4.23 -32.53
N ALA A 16 13.63 4.25 -31.21
CA ALA A 16 12.36 4.06 -30.50
C ALA A 16 11.33 5.16 -30.79
N LEU A 17 11.79 6.41 -30.95
CA LEU A 17 10.95 7.54 -31.39
C LEU A 17 10.41 7.30 -32.80
N ALA A 18 11.28 6.93 -33.76
CA ALA A 18 10.89 6.69 -35.15
C ALA A 18 9.93 5.49 -35.29
N GLU A 19 10.10 4.47 -34.44
CA GLU A 19 9.21 3.30 -34.38
C GLU A 19 7.90 3.58 -33.60
N GLY A 20 7.69 4.80 -33.10
CA GLY A 20 6.49 5.19 -32.35
C GLY A 20 6.36 4.51 -30.98
N LYS A 21 7.41 3.85 -30.48
CA LYS A 21 7.40 3.07 -29.23
C LYS A 21 7.27 3.93 -27.97
N LEU A 22 7.48 5.24 -28.10
CA LEU A 22 7.36 6.22 -27.03
C LEU A 22 6.04 7.02 -27.08
N GLN A 23 5.10 6.59 -27.94
CA GLN A 23 3.75 7.15 -28.06
C GLN A 23 2.70 6.08 -27.71
N GLY A 24 1.52 6.50 -27.28
CA GLY A 24 0.46 5.64 -26.75
C GLY A 24 0.82 4.95 -25.43
N LEU A 25 1.75 5.49 -24.64
CA LEU A 25 2.14 4.88 -23.38
C LEU A 25 1.00 5.01 -22.34
N GLN A 26 0.95 4.06 -21.41
CA GLN A 26 -0.04 4.09 -20.34
C GLN A 26 0.12 5.37 -19.51
N GLY A 27 -0.92 6.22 -19.50
CA GLY A 27 -0.91 7.52 -18.82
C GLY A 27 -0.30 8.67 -19.63
N GLU A 28 -0.09 8.50 -20.94
CA GLU A 28 0.34 9.60 -21.80
C GLU A 28 -0.73 10.69 -21.91
N GLY A 29 -0.35 11.93 -21.62
CA GLY A 29 -1.25 13.09 -21.60
C GLY A 29 -2.02 13.27 -20.29
N GLU A 30 -2.03 12.27 -19.41
CA GLU A 30 -2.64 12.36 -18.08
C GLU A 30 -1.72 13.13 -17.12
N PRO A 31 -2.28 13.83 -16.12
CA PRO A 31 -1.48 14.44 -15.07
C PRO A 31 -0.66 13.37 -14.34
N LEU A 32 0.54 13.75 -13.92
CA LEU A 32 1.35 12.88 -13.07
C LEU A 32 0.52 12.50 -11.82
N PRO A 33 0.55 11.22 -11.41
CA PRO A 33 -0.18 10.79 -10.22
C PRO A 33 0.32 11.57 -9.00
N ASP A 34 -0.61 11.99 -8.15
CA ASP A 34 -0.27 12.68 -6.91
C ASP A 34 0.44 11.70 -5.97
N ARG A 35 1.72 11.98 -5.69
CA ARG A 35 2.60 11.21 -4.80
C ARG A 35 2.99 12.00 -3.56
N ALA A 36 2.29 13.09 -3.22
CA ALA A 36 2.60 13.90 -2.05
C ALA A 36 2.63 13.09 -0.74
N GLY A 37 1.83 12.02 -0.65
CA GLY A 37 1.84 11.09 0.49
C GLY A 37 3.05 10.16 0.57
N GLU A 38 3.74 9.90 -0.53
CA GLU A 38 4.93 9.03 -0.59
C GLU A 38 6.22 9.77 -0.24
N ALA A 39 6.22 11.11 -0.28
CA ALA A 39 7.39 11.96 -0.04
C ALA A 39 8.00 11.79 1.36
N PHE A 40 7.23 11.30 2.33
CA PHE A 40 7.65 11.09 3.72
C PHE A 40 7.84 9.62 4.08
N THR A 41 7.70 8.69 3.12
CA THR A 41 7.91 7.25 3.35
C THR A 41 9.21 6.80 2.69
N ASP A 42 9.86 5.79 3.26
CA ASP A 42 11.04 5.20 2.61
C ASP A 42 10.64 4.54 1.29
N ILE A 43 11.54 4.61 0.31
CA ILE A 43 11.30 4.14 -1.07
C ILE A 43 10.87 2.66 -1.09
N ALA A 44 11.44 1.83 -0.21
CA ALA A 44 11.11 0.41 -0.12
C ALA A 44 9.65 0.20 0.33
N THR A 45 9.21 0.91 1.36
CA THR A 45 7.82 0.87 1.83
C THR A 45 6.84 1.42 0.79
N ALA A 46 7.18 2.51 0.09
CA ALA A 46 6.34 3.07 -0.96
C ALA A 46 6.15 2.08 -2.13
N VAL A 47 7.24 1.43 -2.58
CA VAL A 47 7.19 0.40 -3.62
C VAL A 47 6.41 -0.83 -3.15
N ALA A 48 6.62 -1.30 -1.93
CA ALA A 48 5.89 -2.44 -1.39
C ALA A 48 4.38 -2.15 -1.26
N ALA A 49 4.01 -0.96 -0.79
CA ALA A 49 2.61 -0.51 -0.73
C ALA A 49 1.99 -0.43 -2.12
N ARG A 50 2.74 0.04 -3.11
CA ARG A 50 2.31 0.11 -4.52
C ARG A 50 2.11 -1.28 -5.13
N ILE A 51 3.03 -2.21 -4.93
CA ILE A 51 2.89 -3.60 -5.40
C ILE A 51 1.62 -4.24 -4.81
N MET A 52 1.36 -4.01 -3.52
CA MET A 52 0.14 -4.49 -2.87
C MET A 52 -1.14 -3.83 -3.42
N ALA A 53 -1.11 -2.52 -3.67
CA ALA A 53 -2.24 -1.77 -4.23
C ALA A 53 -2.52 -2.18 -5.68
N GLU A 54 -1.50 -2.35 -6.52
CA GLU A 54 -1.60 -2.81 -7.91
C GLU A 54 -2.10 -4.26 -7.98
N ALA A 55 -1.75 -5.11 -7.01
CA ALA A 55 -2.28 -6.47 -6.87
C ALA A 55 -3.72 -6.52 -6.31
N GLY A 56 -4.30 -5.38 -5.90
CA GLY A 56 -5.64 -5.30 -5.32
C GLY A 56 -5.77 -5.95 -3.94
N VAL A 57 -4.65 -6.25 -3.26
CA VAL A 57 -4.65 -6.94 -1.98
C VAL A 57 -4.69 -5.90 -0.86
N LEU A 58 -5.84 -5.78 -0.18
CA LEU A 58 -5.93 -5.02 1.06
C LEU A 58 -5.28 -5.85 2.19
N PRO A 59 -4.23 -5.33 2.86
CA PRO A 59 -3.61 -6.03 3.97
C PRO A 59 -4.62 -6.34 5.09
N GLU A 60 -4.48 -7.53 5.71
CA GLU A 60 -5.48 -8.03 6.66
C GLU A 60 -5.65 -7.12 7.89
N GLU A 61 -4.61 -6.36 8.27
CA GLU A 61 -4.68 -5.41 9.37
C GLU A 61 -5.78 -4.35 9.19
N PHE A 62 -6.08 -3.95 7.95
CA PHE A 62 -7.14 -2.99 7.69
C PHE A 62 -8.54 -3.57 7.91
N LYS A 63 -8.72 -4.88 7.69
CA LYS A 63 -9.98 -5.57 7.99
C LYS A 63 -10.20 -5.62 9.49
N PHE A 64 -9.18 -6.03 10.24
CA PHE A 64 -9.26 -6.08 11.70
C PHE A 64 -9.47 -4.70 12.30
N LYS A 65 -8.78 -3.66 11.81
CA LYS A 65 -8.96 -2.29 12.29
C LYS A 65 -10.42 -1.80 12.14
N LYS A 66 -11.05 -2.05 10.99
CA LYS A 66 -12.47 -1.70 10.78
C LYS A 66 -13.40 -2.42 11.76
N LEU A 67 -13.17 -3.71 11.98
CA LEU A 67 -13.95 -4.49 12.95
C LEU A 67 -13.74 -3.98 14.37
N LEU A 68 -12.53 -3.53 14.70
CA LEU A 68 -12.16 -3.01 16.00
C LEU A 68 -12.84 -1.68 16.30
N ASP A 69 -12.91 -0.78 15.31
CA ASP A 69 -13.63 0.48 15.42
C ASP A 69 -15.14 0.23 15.65
N ALA A 70 -15.73 -0.72 14.91
CA ALA A 70 -17.13 -1.13 15.11
C ALA A 70 -17.38 -1.77 16.49
N ALA A 71 -16.45 -2.60 16.98
CA ALA A 71 -16.54 -3.22 18.30
C ALA A 71 -16.43 -2.17 19.42
N ARG A 72 -15.55 -1.17 19.26
CA ARG A 72 -15.42 -0.03 20.19
C ARG A 72 -16.69 0.82 20.23
N GLU A 73 -17.30 1.09 19.07
CA GLU A 73 -18.59 1.78 19.00
C GLU A 73 -19.69 0.98 19.70
N SER A 74 -19.70 -0.34 19.51
CA SER A 74 -20.67 -1.24 20.18
C SER A 74 -20.49 -1.25 21.69
N TYR A 75 -19.24 -1.23 22.18
CA TYR A 75 -18.93 -1.10 23.60
C TYR A 75 -19.41 0.25 24.19
N GLN A 76 -19.28 1.34 23.43
CA GLN A 76 -19.75 2.66 23.87
C GLN A 76 -21.28 2.76 23.95
N LYS A 77 -21.99 2.05 23.06
CA LYS A 77 -23.46 2.02 23.01
C LYS A 77 -24.08 0.92 23.86
N ALA A 78 -23.29 0.13 24.59
CA ALA A 78 -23.79 -0.97 25.39
C ALA A 78 -24.52 -0.46 26.65
N ASP A 79 -25.80 -0.79 26.77
CA ASP A 79 -26.65 -0.38 27.90
C ASP A 79 -26.65 -1.37 29.08
N SER A 80 -26.10 -2.58 28.89
CA SER A 80 -26.01 -3.62 29.94
C SER A 80 -24.57 -4.05 30.19
N GLU A 81 -24.30 -4.50 31.42
CA GLU A 81 -22.98 -4.95 31.84
C GLU A 81 -22.54 -6.21 31.08
N GLU A 82 -23.47 -7.11 30.76
CA GLU A 82 -23.21 -8.31 29.97
C GLU A 82 -22.84 -7.95 28.53
N ALA A 83 -23.56 -7.00 27.92
CA ALA A 83 -23.26 -6.51 26.58
C ALA A 83 -21.89 -5.81 26.53
N ARG A 84 -21.55 -5.08 27.59
CA ARG A 84 -20.27 -4.41 27.75
C ARG A 84 -19.12 -5.40 27.88
N GLN A 85 -19.32 -6.47 28.67
CA GLN A 85 -18.33 -7.53 28.85
C GLN A 85 -18.11 -8.34 27.56
N ALA A 86 -19.19 -8.65 26.83
CA ALA A 86 -19.09 -9.32 25.52
C ALA A 86 -18.36 -8.45 24.48
N ALA A 87 -18.67 -7.15 24.41
CA ALA A 87 -17.99 -6.23 23.51
C ALA A 87 -16.50 -6.08 23.87
N MET A 88 -16.15 -6.06 25.17
CA MET A 88 -14.75 -6.02 25.61
C MET A 88 -13.97 -7.29 25.23
N ALA A 89 -14.58 -8.47 25.35
CA ALA A 89 -13.97 -9.72 24.91
C ALA A 89 -13.73 -9.75 23.39
N LEU A 90 -14.69 -9.21 22.61
CA LEU A 90 -14.54 -9.05 21.16
C LEU A 90 -13.40 -8.09 20.79
N ILE A 91 -13.31 -6.95 21.47
CA ILE A 91 -12.22 -5.99 21.28
C ILE A 91 -10.87 -6.66 21.55
N ALA A 92 -10.73 -7.38 22.66
CA ALA A 92 -9.48 -8.06 23.01
C ALA A 92 -9.03 -9.07 21.95
N ASN A 93 -9.97 -9.89 21.44
CA ASN A 93 -9.67 -10.84 20.37
C ASN A 93 -9.25 -10.14 19.07
N LEU A 94 -9.97 -9.08 18.68
CA LEU A 94 -9.65 -8.32 17.47
C LEU A 94 -8.32 -7.57 17.58
N ASP A 95 -7.99 -7.02 18.75
CA ASP A 95 -6.69 -6.39 19.03
C ASP A 95 -5.55 -7.42 18.89
N GLN A 96 -5.74 -8.64 19.41
CA GLN A 96 -4.77 -9.72 19.25
C GLN A 96 -4.56 -10.08 17.77
N SER A 97 -5.63 -10.29 17.01
CA SER A 97 -5.55 -10.60 15.57
C SER A 97 -4.92 -9.47 14.76
N TYR A 98 -5.26 -8.21 15.07
CA TYR A 98 -4.66 -7.04 14.44
C TYR A 98 -3.15 -6.99 14.65
N ASN A 99 -2.68 -7.20 15.89
CA ASN A 99 -1.26 -7.18 16.20
C ASN A 99 -0.49 -8.31 15.48
N ILE A 100 -1.07 -9.51 15.39
CA ILE A 100 -0.49 -10.63 14.62
C ILE A 100 -0.33 -10.25 13.14
N ALA A 101 -1.35 -9.64 12.52
CA ALA A 101 -1.29 -9.20 11.13
C ALA A 101 -0.22 -8.12 10.90
N VAL A 102 -0.12 -7.15 11.82
CA VAL A 102 0.92 -6.10 11.78
C VAL A 102 2.31 -6.70 11.90
N GLU A 103 2.51 -7.67 12.80
CA GLU A 103 3.80 -8.37 12.92
C GLU A 103 4.14 -9.19 11.68
N ALA A 104 3.15 -9.89 11.10
CA ALA A 104 3.34 -10.64 9.85
C ALA A 104 3.81 -9.71 8.72
N ARG A 105 3.18 -8.54 8.56
CA ARG A 105 3.61 -7.51 7.60
C ARG A 105 5.02 -7.00 7.89
N ARG A 106 5.33 -6.69 9.15
CA ARG A 106 6.69 -6.25 9.54
C ARG A 106 7.76 -7.30 9.24
N ARG A 107 7.45 -8.58 9.46
CA ARG A 107 8.35 -9.69 9.11
C ARG A 107 8.52 -9.84 7.60
N PHE A 108 7.45 -9.69 6.84
CA PHE A 108 7.50 -9.72 5.38
C PHE A 108 8.31 -8.56 4.78
N MET A 109 8.27 -7.38 5.41
CA MET A 109 9.00 -6.19 4.97
C MET A 109 10.45 -6.11 5.47
N ARG A 110 10.90 -7.02 6.33
CA ARG A 110 12.31 -7.07 6.74
C ARG A 110 13.17 -7.55 5.55
N PRO A 111 14.31 -6.90 5.29
CA PRO A 111 15.25 -7.31 4.24
C PRO A 111 15.89 -8.67 4.51
#